data_AF-A0A2E5B931-F1
#
_entry.id   AF-A0A2E5B931-F1
#
_cell.length_a   1.000
_cell.length_b   1.000
_cell.length_c   1.000
_cell.angle_alpha   90.00
_cell.angle_beta   90.00
_cell.angle_gamma   90.00
#
_symmetry.space_group_name_H-M   'P 1'
#
loop_
_entity.id
_entity.type
_entity.pdbx_description
1 polymer ?
#
loop_
_entity_poly.entity_id
_entity_poly.type
_entity_poly.pdbx_seq_one_letter_code
_entity_poly.pdbx_strand_id
1 'polypeptide(L)'
;MEMVQRPENTHASLVEAMRSMDGVEFDLRLTADEQLVVHHDHVVSIPKDKLEGRTKIVEEWDLAELEKFGFCSFEKLMADREWLVPWQEHSKVACLEIKRCLPSIEKEPTKRMARVMQLASEMVDEAGIHDEAAVFYAFHKPMSKVAKLSGSKRPWSRLLPVVPRTGSHNSKRLRALPQFVLHSFNRLMKKQKNSGAPMMPCAVDYFEGFKRYLHLGRPVGLKGRQLNRLRSILGDYPVYVWPGHPYMERDLLSAGLSILTDYPDPSMILPCGSKRWLRPATMPLTDEQWKGLAEGIIPEDVAPWHEISDEQLGWKAVRMIGHRGCGKTPRPVIQSI
;
A
#
# COMPACT_ATOMS: atom_id res chain seq x y z
N MET A 1 7.86 25.41 8.65
CA MET A 1 7.83 25.27 7.18
C MET A 1 6.67 24.34 6.86
N GLU A 2 5.74 24.75 6.00
CA GLU A 2 4.57 23.95 5.65
C GLU A 2 4.99 22.69 4.87
N MET A 3 4.40 21.53 5.17
CA MET A 3 4.74 20.27 4.51
C MET A 3 4.26 20.31 3.05
N VAL A 4 5.14 20.03 2.10
CA VAL A 4 4.78 19.90 0.69
C VAL A 4 4.56 18.44 0.36
N GLN A 5 3.30 18.05 0.16
CA GLN A 5 2.94 16.69 -0.22
C GLN A 5 3.52 16.31 -1.59
N ARG A 6 4.39 15.30 -1.60
CA ARG A 6 5.05 14.81 -2.83
C ARG A 6 4.09 13.99 -3.71
N PRO A 7 4.29 13.98 -5.04
CA PRO A 7 3.42 13.23 -5.96
C PRO A 7 3.52 11.72 -5.78
N GLU A 8 2.44 11.02 -6.09
CA GLU A 8 2.33 9.56 -5.92
C GLU A 8 3.42 8.81 -6.71
N ASN A 9 3.93 7.71 -6.14
CA ASN A 9 4.88 6.81 -6.81
C ASN A 9 6.12 7.52 -7.39
N THR A 10 6.59 8.59 -6.74
CA THR A 10 7.85 9.26 -7.06
C THR A 10 8.92 8.82 -6.10
N HIS A 11 10.18 8.87 -6.51
CA HIS A 11 11.30 8.58 -5.61
C HIS A 11 11.21 9.38 -4.31
N ALA A 12 10.99 10.70 -4.42
CA ALA A 12 10.87 11.58 -3.26
C ALA A 12 9.70 11.20 -2.32
N SER A 13 8.53 10.85 -2.86
CA SER A 13 7.39 10.48 -2.01
C SER A 13 7.58 9.14 -1.31
N LEU A 14 8.27 8.19 -1.96
CA LEU A 14 8.55 6.88 -1.39
C LEU A 14 9.60 6.96 -0.27
N VAL A 15 10.69 7.68 -0.51
CA VAL A 15 11.73 7.94 0.51
C VAL A 15 11.14 8.68 1.71
N GLU A 16 10.35 9.72 1.46
CA GLU A 16 9.72 10.50 2.53
C GLU A 16 8.77 9.66 3.39
N ALA A 17 7.94 8.81 2.77
CA ALA A 17 7.07 7.89 3.50
C ALA A 17 7.86 6.85 4.30
N MET A 18 8.90 6.27 3.71
CA MET A 18 9.76 5.27 4.37
C MET A 18 10.48 5.84 5.61
N ARG A 19 10.88 7.13 5.54
CA ARG A 19 11.49 7.84 6.67
C ARG A 19 10.48 8.22 7.76
N SER A 20 9.32 8.74 7.37
CA SER A 20 8.38 9.37 8.30
C SER A 20 7.28 8.46 8.86
N MET A 21 6.97 7.33 8.21
CA MET A 21 5.89 6.41 8.60
C MET A 21 6.43 5.00 8.92
N ASP A 22 5.59 4.05 9.32
CA ASP A 22 6.01 2.65 9.59
C ASP A 22 6.34 1.83 8.35
N GLY A 23 6.17 2.42 7.18
CA GLY A 23 6.36 1.76 5.91
C GLY A 23 5.63 2.46 4.78
N VAL A 24 5.62 1.81 3.63
CA VAL A 24 5.14 2.41 2.39
C VAL A 24 4.49 1.37 1.49
N GLU A 25 3.56 1.84 0.69
CA GLU A 25 2.93 1.10 -0.37
C GLU A 25 3.28 1.76 -1.70
N PHE A 26 3.52 0.95 -2.73
CA PHE A 26 3.80 1.47 -4.08
C PHE A 26 3.48 0.46 -5.17
N ASP A 27 3.34 0.99 -6.38
CA ASP A 27 2.82 0.26 -7.53
C ASP A 27 3.92 -0.09 -8.53
N LEU A 28 4.05 -1.36 -8.89
CA LEU A 28 5.04 -1.84 -9.87
C LEU A 28 4.38 -2.19 -11.21
N ARG A 29 5.04 -1.76 -12.29
CA ARG A 29 4.76 -2.13 -13.67
C ARG A 29 6.04 -2.59 -14.38
N LEU A 30 5.84 -3.30 -15.48
CA LEU A 30 6.93 -3.74 -16.37
C LEU A 30 6.90 -2.87 -17.63
N THR A 31 8.03 -2.31 -18.01
CA THR A 31 8.23 -1.51 -19.23
C THR A 31 8.35 -2.40 -20.48
N ALA A 32 8.53 -1.80 -21.66
CA ALA A 32 8.70 -2.51 -22.92
C ALA A 32 10.02 -3.30 -22.97
N ASP A 33 11.07 -2.73 -22.38
CA ASP A 33 12.42 -3.31 -22.20
C ASP A 33 12.55 -4.20 -20.96
N GLU A 34 11.43 -4.69 -20.41
CA GLU A 34 11.36 -5.59 -19.25
C GLU A 34 11.99 -5.08 -17.94
N GLN A 35 11.99 -3.77 -17.71
CA GLN A 35 12.47 -3.17 -16.47
C GLN A 35 11.32 -2.74 -15.55
N LEU A 36 11.63 -2.57 -14.26
CA LEU A 36 10.63 -2.24 -13.24
C LEU A 36 10.48 -0.72 -13.07
N VAL A 37 9.27 -0.22 -13.33
CA VAL A 37 8.89 1.17 -13.09
C VAL A 37 7.85 1.26 -11.97
N VAL A 38 8.00 2.26 -11.11
CA VAL A 38 7.04 2.57 -10.05
C VAL A 38 5.95 3.50 -10.61
N HIS A 39 4.76 2.97 -10.88
CA HIS A 39 3.64 3.73 -11.46
C HIS A 39 2.27 3.03 -11.32
N HIS A 40 1.25 3.78 -10.92
CA HIS A 40 -0.08 3.25 -10.67
C HIS A 40 -0.87 2.89 -11.94
N ASP A 41 -0.91 3.77 -12.94
CA ASP A 41 -1.87 3.71 -14.05
C ASP A 41 -1.32 3.07 -15.32
N HIS A 42 -2.19 2.50 -16.16
CA HIS A 42 -1.79 2.02 -17.50
C HIS A 42 -1.57 3.19 -18.46
N VAL A 43 -2.11 4.38 -18.13
CA VAL A 43 -1.85 5.60 -18.87
C VAL A 43 -0.57 6.21 -18.32
N VAL A 44 0.36 6.55 -19.21
CA VAL A 44 1.57 7.27 -18.84
C VAL A 44 1.21 8.67 -18.35
N SER A 45 1.74 9.06 -17.19
CA SER A 45 1.62 10.40 -16.62
C SER A 45 2.54 11.40 -17.35
N ILE A 46 2.32 11.60 -18.64
CA ILE A 46 3.00 12.62 -19.46
C ILE A 46 1.91 13.46 -20.13
N PRO A 47 2.02 14.81 -20.17
CA PRO A 47 1.00 15.64 -20.80
C PRO A 47 0.91 15.31 -22.28
N LYS A 48 -0.31 15.41 -22.86
CA LYS A 48 -0.55 14.97 -24.25
C LYS A 48 0.36 15.66 -25.27
N ASP A 49 0.65 16.94 -25.05
CA ASP A 49 1.55 17.77 -25.85
C ASP A 49 3.00 17.28 -25.83
N LYS A 50 3.43 16.61 -24.74
CA LYS A 50 4.77 16.05 -24.60
C LYS A 50 4.88 14.57 -25.00
N LEU A 51 3.78 13.95 -25.45
CA LEU A 51 3.82 12.58 -25.96
C LEU A 51 4.44 12.51 -27.36
N GLU A 52 4.46 13.62 -28.11
CA GLU A 52 5.09 13.68 -29.45
C GLU A 52 4.61 12.55 -30.40
N GLY A 53 3.31 12.24 -30.35
CA GLY A 53 2.69 11.18 -31.17
C GLY A 53 2.90 9.75 -30.64
N ARG A 54 3.65 9.56 -29.54
CA ARG A 54 3.85 8.27 -28.89
C ARG A 54 2.59 7.77 -28.18
N THR A 55 2.60 6.49 -27.86
CA THR A 55 1.54 5.80 -27.14
C THR A 55 1.31 6.36 -25.73
N LYS A 56 0.07 6.25 -25.27
CA LYS A 56 -0.32 6.56 -23.89
C LYS A 56 -0.11 5.39 -22.94
N ILE A 57 0.21 4.20 -23.42
CA ILE A 57 0.29 3.00 -22.59
C ILE A 57 1.69 2.89 -21.99
N VAL A 58 1.81 2.97 -20.67
CA VAL A 58 3.12 2.99 -19.97
C VAL A 58 3.97 1.75 -20.27
N GLU A 59 3.35 0.58 -20.46
CA GLU A 59 4.07 -0.66 -20.75
C GLU A 59 4.65 -0.75 -22.16
N GLU A 60 4.40 0.24 -23.02
CA GLU A 60 4.98 0.35 -24.36
C GLU A 60 6.15 1.34 -24.42
N TRP A 61 6.57 1.89 -23.28
CA TRP A 61 7.76 2.74 -23.17
C TRP A 61 8.92 1.97 -22.56
N ASP A 62 10.14 2.30 -22.98
CA ASP A 62 11.37 1.85 -22.32
C ASP A 62 11.60 2.64 -21.03
N LEU A 63 12.25 2.02 -20.03
CA LEU A 63 12.44 2.68 -18.73
C LEU A 63 13.27 3.96 -18.85
N ALA A 64 14.37 3.93 -19.60
CA ALA A 64 15.24 5.09 -19.79
C ALA A 64 14.51 6.31 -20.39
N GLU A 65 13.44 6.09 -21.16
CA GLU A 65 12.62 7.16 -21.69
C GLU A 65 11.66 7.72 -20.63
N LEU A 66 11.01 6.84 -19.85
CA LEU A 66 10.16 7.25 -18.73
C LEU A 66 10.93 8.04 -17.69
N GLU A 67 12.17 7.66 -17.39
CA GLU A 67 13.01 8.37 -16.42
C GLU A 67 13.33 9.82 -16.82
N LYS A 68 13.37 10.14 -18.12
CA LYS A 68 13.49 11.54 -18.61
C LYS A 68 12.30 12.40 -18.20
N PHE A 69 11.16 11.79 -17.90
CA PHE A 69 9.95 12.45 -17.40
C PHE A 69 9.80 12.34 -15.87
N GLY A 70 10.84 11.90 -15.15
CA GLY A 70 10.84 11.81 -13.69
C GLY A 70 10.10 10.58 -13.15
N PHE A 71 9.92 9.54 -13.96
CA PHE A 71 9.47 8.25 -13.45
C PHE A 71 10.56 7.62 -12.58
N CYS A 72 10.12 6.93 -11.53
CA CYS A 72 11.01 6.23 -10.61
C CYS A 72 11.17 4.79 -11.10
N SER A 73 12.40 4.37 -11.38
CA SER A 73 12.73 2.95 -11.53
C SER A 73 12.88 2.29 -10.17
N PHE A 74 12.51 1.02 -10.07
CA PHE A 74 12.66 0.30 -8.80
C PHE A 74 14.14 0.11 -8.45
N GLU A 75 15.00 -0.07 -9.45
CA GLU A 75 16.46 -0.15 -9.27
C GLU A 75 17.04 1.12 -8.63
N LYS A 76 16.69 2.32 -9.13
CA LYS A 76 17.17 3.57 -8.51
C LYS A 76 16.67 3.74 -7.07
N LEU A 77 15.45 3.31 -6.79
CA LEU A 77 14.93 3.34 -5.42
C LEU A 77 15.72 2.40 -4.50
N MET A 78 16.03 1.18 -4.96
CA MET A 78 16.82 0.21 -4.20
C MET A 78 18.29 0.62 -4.02
N ALA A 79 18.81 1.50 -4.88
CA ALA A 79 20.15 2.07 -4.74
C ALA A 79 20.22 3.23 -3.72
N ASP A 80 19.09 3.81 -3.32
CA ASP A 80 19.06 4.90 -2.33
C ASP A 80 19.14 4.37 -0.90
N ARG A 81 20.17 4.81 -0.16
CA ARG A 81 20.34 4.46 1.25
C ARG A 81 19.25 5.05 2.15
N GLU A 82 18.69 6.21 1.82
CA GLU A 82 17.59 6.80 2.59
C GLU A 82 16.31 5.96 2.49
N TRP A 83 16.17 5.20 1.41
CA TRP A 83 15.12 4.19 1.25
C TRP A 83 15.49 2.87 1.91
N LEU A 84 16.70 2.37 1.62
CA LEU A 84 17.06 0.99 1.91
C LEU A 84 17.33 0.74 3.39
N VAL A 85 18.06 1.65 4.05
CA VAL A 85 18.45 1.47 5.47
C VAL A 85 17.22 1.37 6.39
N PRO A 86 16.20 2.25 6.30
CA PRO A 86 15.02 2.08 7.13
C PRO A 86 14.29 0.74 6.91
N TRP A 87 14.28 0.25 5.66
CA TRP A 87 13.65 -1.02 5.32
C TRP A 87 14.44 -2.23 5.84
N GLN A 88 15.77 -2.17 5.79
CA GLN A 88 16.66 -3.21 6.29
C GLN A 88 16.71 -3.26 7.82
N GLU A 89 16.85 -2.09 8.45
CA GLU A 89 17.33 -1.98 9.82
C GLU A 89 16.26 -1.44 10.79
N HIS A 90 15.32 -0.62 10.32
CA HIS A 90 14.40 0.11 11.21
C HIS A 90 13.01 -0.54 11.33
N SER A 91 12.88 -1.83 10.98
CA SER A 91 11.62 -2.57 10.99
C SER A 91 10.49 -1.90 10.19
N LYS A 92 10.84 -1.15 9.14
CA LYS A 92 9.86 -0.62 8.18
C LYS A 92 9.39 -1.74 7.26
N VAL A 93 8.21 -1.58 6.68
CA VAL A 93 7.64 -2.58 5.76
C VAL A 93 7.22 -1.95 4.45
N ALA A 94 7.25 -2.76 3.39
CA ALA A 94 6.75 -2.37 2.09
C ALA A 94 5.63 -3.29 1.59
N CYS A 95 4.61 -2.64 1.03
CA CYS A 95 3.50 -3.25 0.31
C CYS A 95 3.73 -3.05 -1.19
N LEU A 96 4.09 -4.11 -1.91
CA LEU A 96 4.44 -4.05 -3.33
C LEU A 96 3.23 -4.46 -4.18
N GLU A 97 2.49 -3.49 -4.74
CA GLU A 97 1.36 -3.80 -5.63
C GLU A 97 1.85 -4.11 -7.04
N ILE A 98 1.59 -5.33 -7.53
CA ILE A 98 1.82 -5.68 -8.93
C ILE A 98 0.61 -5.25 -9.76
N LYS A 99 0.80 -4.24 -10.62
CA LYS A 99 -0.26 -3.81 -11.54
C LYS A 99 -0.36 -4.73 -12.74
N ARG A 100 -1.60 -4.97 -13.15
CA ARG A 100 -1.91 -5.66 -14.42
C ARG A 100 -1.82 -4.68 -15.58
N CYS A 101 -1.21 -5.13 -16.68
CA CYS A 101 -1.23 -4.43 -17.96
C CYS A 101 -2.59 -4.53 -18.65
N LEU A 102 -2.81 -3.71 -19.67
CA LEU A 102 -4.02 -3.78 -20.50
C LEU A 102 -4.06 -5.08 -21.35
N PRO A 103 -5.26 -5.54 -21.76
CA PRO A 103 -5.39 -6.70 -22.65
C PRO A 103 -4.70 -6.53 -24.02
N SER A 104 -4.47 -5.29 -24.47
CA SER A 104 -3.72 -4.98 -25.70
C SER A 104 -2.23 -5.31 -25.58
N ILE A 105 -1.69 -5.26 -24.36
CA ILE A 105 -0.29 -5.63 -24.06
C ILE A 105 -0.19 -7.13 -23.86
N GLU A 106 -1.06 -7.68 -23.02
CA GLU A 106 -1.09 -9.13 -22.77
C GLU A 106 -2.51 -9.56 -22.39
N LYS A 107 -3.03 -10.55 -23.12
CA LYS A 107 -4.38 -11.08 -22.88
C LYS A 107 -4.41 -11.81 -21.53
N GLU A 108 -3.39 -12.60 -21.23
CA GLU A 108 -3.27 -13.36 -19.98
C GLU A 108 -2.10 -12.84 -19.13
N PRO A 109 -2.32 -11.84 -18.25
CA PRO A 109 -1.24 -11.07 -17.62
C PRO A 109 -0.43 -11.87 -16.58
N THR A 110 -0.79 -13.13 -16.30
CA THR A 110 -0.18 -13.92 -15.23
C THR A 110 1.34 -14.11 -15.43
N LYS A 111 1.80 -14.37 -16.66
CA LYS A 111 3.25 -14.52 -16.94
C LYS A 111 3.98 -13.18 -16.75
N ARG A 112 3.42 -12.08 -17.28
CA ARG A 112 3.99 -10.74 -17.11
C ARG A 112 4.05 -10.32 -15.64
N MET A 113 3.01 -10.60 -14.87
CA MET A 113 3.00 -10.36 -13.42
C MET A 113 4.04 -11.23 -12.69
N ALA A 114 4.26 -12.46 -13.13
CA ALA A 114 5.31 -13.31 -12.57
C ALA A 114 6.70 -12.73 -12.84
N ARG A 115 6.93 -12.16 -14.03
CA ARG A 115 8.17 -11.44 -14.34
C ARG A 115 8.39 -10.24 -13.43
N VAL A 116 7.34 -9.45 -13.14
CA VAL A 116 7.42 -8.35 -12.17
C VAL A 116 7.78 -8.85 -10.78
N MET A 117 7.08 -9.89 -10.29
CA MET A 117 7.36 -10.45 -8.96
C MET A 117 8.77 -11.03 -8.88
N GLN A 118 9.26 -11.66 -9.94
CA GLN A 118 10.61 -12.22 -10.01
C GLN A 118 11.65 -11.11 -9.85
N LEU A 119 11.67 -10.12 -10.74
CA LEU A 119 12.64 -9.03 -10.73
C LEU A 119 12.64 -8.27 -9.40
N ALA A 120 11.43 -8.00 -8.87
CA ALA A 120 11.31 -7.29 -7.60
C ALA A 120 11.79 -8.15 -6.42
N SER A 121 11.53 -9.46 -6.45
CA SER A 121 12.01 -10.37 -5.40
C SER A 121 13.52 -10.51 -5.43
N GLU A 122 14.13 -10.63 -6.61
CA GLU A 122 15.60 -10.69 -6.76
C GLU A 122 16.26 -9.47 -6.08
N MET A 123 15.82 -8.24 -6.38
CA MET A 123 16.36 -7.03 -5.75
C MET A 123 16.12 -6.96 -4.23
N VAL A 124 14.93 -7.37 -3.78
CA VAL A 124 14.56 -7.36 -2.35
C VAL A 124 15.34 -8.44 -1.56
N ASP A 125 15.59 -9.60 -2.17
CA ASP A 125 16.38 -10.70 -1.61
C ASP A 125 17.86 -10.34 -1.54
N GLU A 126 18.42 -9.79 -2.61
CA GLU A 126 19.81 -9.32 -2.66
C GLU A 126 20.08 -8.21 -1.63
N ALA A 127 19.10 -7.35 -1.39
CA ALA A 127 19.18 -6.33 -0.35
C ALA A 127 19.04 -6.89 1.08
N GLY A 128 18.82 -8.20 1.27
CA GLY A 128 18.69 -8.79 2.60
C GLY A 128 17.46 -8.31 3.36
N ILE A 129 16.41 -7.86 2.67
CA ILE A 129 15.16 -7.44 3.32
C ILE A 129 14.52 -8.66 3.96
N HIS A 130 14.10 -8.53 5.22
CA HIS A 130 13.50 -9.61 5.98
C HIS A 130 12.17 -10.07 5.39
N ASP A 131 11.88 -11.38 5.50
CA ASP A 131 10.68 -11.99 4.93
C ASP A 131 9.41 -11.36 5.44
N GLU A 132 9.39 -10.87 6.69
CA GLU A 132 8.22 -10.17 7.26
C GLU A 132 8.11 -8.67 6.93
N ALA A 133 9.04 -8.13 6.15
CA ALA A 133 9.12 -6.71 5.81
C ALA A 133 8.67 -6.37 4.37
N ALA A 134 8.37 -7.38 3.54
CA ALA A 134 7.95 -7.17 2.16
C ALA A 134 6.77 -8.10 1.81
N VAL A 135 5.65 -7.54 1.38
CA VAL A 135 4.51 -8.34 0.91
C VAL A 135 4.06 -7.89 -0.47
N PHE A 136 3.95 -8.85 -1.39
CA PHE A 136 3.38 -8.60 -2.70
C PHE A 136 1.86 -8.69 -2.67
N TYR A 137 1.17 -7.85 -3.41
CA TYR A 137 -0.24 -8.10 -3.67
C TYR A 137 -0.70 -7.56 -5.01
N ALA A 138 -1.87 -8.01 -5.45
CA ALA A 138 -2.49 -7.52 -6.67
C ALA A 138 -3.99 -7.81 -6.71
N PHE A 139 -4.72 -7.06 -7.53
CA PHE A 139 -6.08 -7.39 -7.95
C PHE A 139 -6.11 -8.54 -8.97
N HIS A 140 -5.53 -9.70 -8.66
CA HIS A 140 -5.41 -10.82 -9.58
C HIS A 140 -5.83 -12.14 -8.94
N LYS A 141 -6.66 -12.93 -9.64
CA LYS A 141 -7.18 -14.19 -9.08
C LYS A 141 -6.08 -15.24 -8.90
N PRO A 142 -5.26 -15.59 -9.90
CA PRO A 142 -4.28 -16.66 -9.74
C PRO A 142 -2.92 -16.17 -9.18
N MET A 143 -2.91 -15.41 -8.07
CA MET A 143 -1.66 -14.96 -7.42
C MET A 143 -0.74 -16.12 -7.01
N SER A 144 -1.29 -17.28 -6.62
CA SER A 144 -0.48 -18.48 -6.35
C SER A 144 0.28 -18.96 -7.59
N LYS A 145 -0.31 -18.82 -8.78
CA LYS A 145 0.34 -19.13 -10.06
C LYS A 145 1.41 -18.08 -10.40
N VAL A 146 1.17 -16.81 -10.09
CA VAL A 146 2.18 -15.74 -10.23
C VAL A 146 3.40 -16.07 -9.39
N ALA A 147 3.23 -16.33 -8.09
CA ALA A 147 4.31 -16.68 -7.18
C ALA A 147 5.07 -17.96 -7.62
N LYS A 148 4.32 -19.01 -8.03
CA LYS A 148 4.96 -20.23 -8.55
C LYS A 148 5.79 -19.99 -9.80
N LEU A 149 5.28 -19.18 -10.74
CA LEU A 149 5.99 -18.90 -12.00
C LEU A 149 7.16 -17.94 -11.84
N SER A 150 7.12 -17.04 -10.85
CA SER A 150 8.22 -16.12 -10.57
C SER A 150 9.39 -16.78 -9.85
N GLY A 151 9.18 -17.96 -9.24
CA GLY A 151 10.17 -18.60 -8.38
C GLY A 151 10.34 -17.94 -7.01
N SER A 152 9.60 -16.85 -6.74
CA SER A 152 9.70 -16.10 -5.50
C SER A 152 9.10 -16.86 -4.33
N LYS A 153 9.81 -16.85 -3.20
CA LYS A 153 9.31 -17.34 -1.91
C LYS A 153 8.66 -16.23 -1.08
N ARG A 154 8.71 -14.99 -1.56
CA ARG A 154 8.15 -13.84 -0.86
C ARG A 154 6.64 -13.98 -0.71
N PRO A 155 6.10 -13.53 0.42
CA PRO A 155 4.71 -13.72 0.78
C PRO A 155 3.83 -12.81 -0.09
N TRP A 156 2.58 -13.23 -0.28
CA TRP A 156 1.65 -12.48 -1.09
C TRP A 156 0.22 -12.50 -0.56
N SER A 157 -0.51 -11.43 -0.84
CA SER A 157 -1.94 -11.30 -0.58
C SER A 157 -2.71 -10.97 -1.86
N ARG A 158 -4.02 -11.19 -1.86
CA ARG A 158 -4.88 -10.81 -2.98
C ARG A 158 -5.70 -9.57 -2.66
N LEU A 159 -5.70 -8.57 -3.53
CA LEU A 159 -6.66 -7.47 -3.42
C LEU A 159 -8.02 -7.91 -3.99
N LEU A 160 -9.08 -7.70 -3.21
CA LEU A 160 -10.45 -8.06 -3.55
C LEU A 160 -11.41 -6.88 -3.29
N PRO A 161 -12.48 -6.73 -4.09
CA PRO A 161 -12.84 -7.51 -5.27
C PRO A 161 -11.89 -7.29 -6.45
N VAL A 162 -11.77 -8.27 -7.36
CA VAL A 162 -10.90 -8.14 -8.54
C VAL A 162 -11.50 -7.12 -9.49
N VAL A 163 -10.81 -5.99 -9.64
CA VAL A 163 -11.22 -4.90 -10.51
C VAL A 163 -10.99 -5.29 -11.98
N PRO A 164 -11.89 -4.98 -12.93
CA PRO A 164 -11.62 -5.18 -14.35
C PRO A 164 -10.46 -4.30 -14.85
N ARG A 165 -9.74 -4.78 -15.88
CA ARG A 165 -8.59 -4.06 -16.45
C ARG A 165 -8.99 -2.86 -17.31
N THR A 166 -10.13 -2.95 -18.00
CA THR A 166 -10.66 -1.94 -18.93
C THR A 166 -11.89 -1.23 -18.37
N GLY A 167 -12.27 -0.10 -18.97
CA GLY A 167 -13.48 0.66 -18.64
C GLY A 167 -13.26 1.81 -17.64
N SER A 168 -14.25 2.68 -17.53
CA SER A 168 -14.26 3.81 -16.61
C SER A 168 -14.31 3.37 -15.14
N HIS A 169 -13.95 4.25 -14.22
CA HIS A 169 -14.00 4.00 -12.77
C HIS A 169 -15.36 3.44 -12.31
N ASN A 170 -16.46 4.06 -12.72
CA ASN A 170 -17.80 3.62 -12.31
C ASN A 170 -18.17 2.25 -12.89
N SER A 171 -17.82 2.00 -14.16
CA SER A 171 -18.05 0.68 -14.80
C SER A 171 -17.25 -0.45 -14.15
N LYS A 172 -16.03 -0.14 -13.69
CA LYS A 172 -15.15 -1.08 -12.98
C LYS A 172 -15.75 -1.44 -11.62
N ARG A 173 -16.22 -0.44 -10.85
CA ARG A 173 -16.90 -0.66 -9.56
C ARG A 173 -18.17 -1.49 -9.71
N LEU A 174 -19.01 -1.18 -10.71
CA LEU A 174 -20.25 -1.93 -10.95
C LEU A 174 -19.98 -3.42 -11.22
N ARG A 175 -18.99 -3.73 -12.07
CA ARG A 175 -18.62 -5.13 -12.36
C ARG A 175 -17.94 -5.85 -11.20
N ALA A 176 -17.29 -5.12 -10.29
CA ALA A 176 -16.69 -5.68 -9.09
C ALA A 176 -17.71 -5.88 -7.94
N LEU A 177 -18.87 -5.21 -8.00
CA LEU A 177 -19.89 -5.20 -6.95
C LEU A 177 -20.40 -6.59 -6.55
N PRO A 178 -20.71 -7.54 -7.48
CA PRO A 178 -21.17 -8.86 -7.08
C PRO A 178 -20.15 -9.57 -6.18
N GLN A 179 -18.85 -9.44 -6.52
CA GLN A 179 -17.80 -10.01 -5.69
C GLN A 179 -17.70 -9.31 -4.33
N PHE A 180 -17.82 -7.98 -4.29
CA PHE A 180 -17.84 -7.22 -3.03
C PHE A 180 -18.98 -7.69 -2.11
N VAL A 181 -20.20 -7.79 -2.63
CA VAL A 181 -21.39 -8.25 -1.89
C VAL A 181 -21.19 -9.66 -1.32
N LEU A 182 -20.60 -10.58 -2.09
CA LEU A 182 -20.39 -11.96 -1.66
C LEU A 182 -19.35 -12.12 -0.53
N HIS A 183 -18.40 -11.20 -0.43
CA HIS A 183 -17.29 -11.26 0.52
C HIS A 183 -17.53 -10.28 1.67
N SER A 184 -18.34 -10.65 2.67
CA SER A 184 -18.33 -9.97 3.96
C SER A 184 -16.94 -10.01 4.61
N PHE A 185 -16.64 -9.11 5.55
CA PHE A 185 -15.32 -9.01 6.19
C PHE A 185 -14.76 -10.36 6.66
N ASN A 186 -15.58 -11.15 7.38
CA ASN A 186 -15.20 -12.49 7.84
C ASN A 186 -14.89 -13.45 6.66
N ARG A 187 -15.71 -13.43 5.61
CA ARG A 187 -15.49 -14.29 4.42
C ARG A 187 -14.23 -13.87 3.66
N LEU A 188 -13.97 -12.57 3.57
CA LEU A 188 -12.75 -12.03 2.97
C LEU A 188 -11.52 -12.51 3.76
N MET A 189 -11.54 -12.37 5.08
CA MET A 189 -10.44 -12.81 5.95
C MET A 189 -10.20 -14.32 5.85
N LYS A 190 -11.25 -15.15 5.94
CA LYS A 190 -11.14 -16.60 5.75
C LYS A 190 -10.53 -16.95 4.40
N LYS A 191 -10.89 -16.22 3.34
CA LYS A 191 -10.36 -16.43 2.00
C LYS A 191 -8.86 -16.14 1.90
N GLN A 192 -8.38 -15.09 2.57
CA GLN A 192 -6.94 -14.77 2.63
C GLN A 192 -6.17 -15.84 3.42
N LYS A 193 -6.66 -16.18 4.62
CA LYS A 193 -6.08 -17.23 5.47
C LYS A 193 -5.99 -18.56 4.72
N ASN A 194 -7.06 -18.98 4.06
CA ASN A 194 -7.10 -20.23 3.29
C ASN A 194 -6.16 -20.23 2.06
N SER A 195 -5.74 -19.05 1.57
CA SER A 195 -4.73 -18.96 0.51
C SER A 195 -3.29 -18.91 1.03
N GLY A 196 -3.08 -18.95 2.35
CA GLY A 196 -1.77 -18.79 2.97
C GLY A 196 -1.25 -17.34 2.93
N ALA A 197 -2.14 -16.35 2.74
CA ALA A 197 -1.73 -14.96 2.74
C ALA A 197 -1.28 -14.51 4.14
N PRO A 198 -0.24 -13.65 4.26
CA PRO A 198 0.26 -13.19 5.55
C PRO A 198 -0.65 -12.15 6.22
N MET A 199 -1.43 -11.43 5.42
CA MET A 199 -2.28 -10.32 5.85
C MET A 199 -3.47 -10.16 4.90
N MET A 200 -4.49 -9.41 5.32
CA MET A 200 -5.62 -9.04 4.47
C MET A 200 -5.56 -7.55 4.14
N PRO A 201 -5.29 -7.21 2.88
CA PRO A 201 -5.69 -5.93 2.36
C PRO A 201 -7.23 -5.82 2.46
N CYS A 202 -7.75 -4.71 2.98
CA CYS A 202 -9.18 -4.43 3.07
C CYS A 202 -9.56 -3.00 2.63
N ALA A 203 -10.60 -2.85 1.82
CA ALA A 203 -11.11 -1.52 1.48
C ALA A 203 -11.82 -0.86 2.67
N VAL A 204 -11.72 0.46 2.82
CA VAL A 204 -12.41 1.23 3.86
C VAL A 204 -13.94 1.12 3.77
N ASP A 205 -14.47 0.78 2.58
CA ASP A 205 -15.89 0.54 2.30
C ASP A 205 -16.52 -0.54 3.23
N TYR A 206 -15.72 -1.38 3.91
CA TYR A 206 -16.17 -2.35 4.93
C TYR A 206 -16.51 -1.72 6.29
N PHE A 207 -16.11 -0.48 6.54
CA PHE A 207 -16.29 0.26 7.80
C PHE A 207 -17.07 1.57 7.60
N GLU A 208 -16.95 2.16 6.41
CA GLU A 208 -17.48 3.48 6.08
C GLU A 208 -18.87 3.45 5.43
N GLY A 209 -19.71 4.39 5.87
CA GLY A 209 -20.98 4.70 5.22
C GLY A 209 -21.97 3.54 5.13
N PHE A 210 -22.88 3.62 4.16
CA PHE A 210 -23.91 2.60 3.92
C PHE A 210 -23.33 1.31 3.29
N LYS A 211 -22.17 1.40 2.61
CA LYS A 211 -21.61 0.27 1.84
C LYS A 211 -21.25 -0.93 2.71
N ARG A 212 -20.88 -0.73 3.99
CA ARG A 212 -20.61 -1.80 4.95
C ARG A 212 -21.79 -2.75 5.16
N TYR A 213 -23.02 -2.32 4.85
CA TYR A 213 -24.23 -3.13 4.97
C TYR A 213 -24.60 -3.90 3.70
N LEU A 214 -23.87 -3.71 2.59
CA LEU A 214 -24.18 -4.37 1.32
C LEU A 214 -23.78 -5.86 1.27
N HIS A 215 -22.99 -6.33 2.24
CA HIS A 215 -22.44 -7.67 2.20
C HIS A 215 -23.42 -8.75 2.66
N LEU A 216 -23.30 -9.93 2.05
CA LEU A 216 -23.93 -11.15 2.57
C LEU A 216 -23.17 -11.64 3.81
N GLY A 217 -23.64 -11.22 4.98
CA GLY A 217 -23.09 -11.54 6.29
C GLY A 217 -23.36 -10.44 7.31
N ARG A 218 -22.93 -10.65 8.55
CA ARG A 218 -23.03 -9.59 9.58
C ARG A 218 -21.97 -8.52 9.32
N PRO A 219 -22.34 -7.22 9.28
CA PRO A 219 -21.38 -6.13 9.10
C PRO A 219 -20.47 -6.02 10.33
N VAL A 220 -19.27 -5.49 10.13
CA VAL A 220 -18.36 -5.05 11.19
C VAL A 220 -18.38 -3.53 11.29
N GLY A 221 -17.74 -2.98 12.31
CA GLY A 221 -17.68 -1.54 12.53
C GLY A 221 -16.66 -1.21 13.60
N LEU A 222 -16.40 0.09 13.80
CA LEU A 222 -15.33 0.57 14.68
C LEU A 222 -15.81 0.97 16.08
N LYS A 223 -17.10 0.78 16.39
CA LYS A 223 -17.69 1.13 17.70
C LYS A 223 -18.65 0.06 18.21
N GLY A 224 -18.81 0.00 19.54
CA GLY A 224 -19.79 -0.82 20.24
C GLY A 224 -19.78 -2.31 19.86
N ARG A 225 -20.96 -2.92 19.73
CA ARG A 225 -21.10 -4.35 19.42
C ARG A 225 -20.46 -4.76 18.07
N GLN A 226 -20.37 -3.84 17.12
CA GLN A 226 -19.76 -4.13 15.81
C GLN A 226 -18.23 -4.17 15.90
N LEU A 227 -17.62 -3.37 16.79
CA LEU A 227 -16.19 -3.46 17.12
C LEU A 227 -15.85 -4.77 17.82
N ASN A 228 -16.68 -5.21 18.78
CA ASN A 228 -16.47 -6.50 19.44
C ASN A 228 -16.51 -7.66 18.43
N ARG A 229 -17.42 -7.57 17.45
CA ARG A 229 -17.48 -8.53 16.34
C ARG A 229 -16.24 -8.46 15.46
N LEU A 230 -15.78 -7.26 15.11
CA LEU A 230 -14.56 -7.06 14.34
C LEU A 230 -13.37 -7.72 15.04
N ARG A 231 -13.12 -7.40 16.31
CA ARG A 231 -12.01 -7.95 17.11
C ARG A 231 -12.08 -9.47 17.23
N SER A 232 -13.28 -10.01 17.47
CA SER A 232 -13.49 -11.47 17.51
C SER A 232 -13.20 -12.17 16.17
N ILE A 233 -13.44 -11.50 15.04
CA ILE A 233 -13.09 -12.05 13.72
C ILE A 233 -11.58 -11.90 13.49
N LEU A 234 -11.04 -10.72 13.77
CA LEU A 234 -9.65 -10.34 13.51
C LEU A 234 -8.66 -11.32 14.17
N GLY A 235 -8.79 -11.52 15.49
CA GLY A 235 -7.74 -12.17 16.30
C GLY A 235 -6.40 -11.45 16.08
N ASP A 236 -5.33 -12.21 15.85
CA ASP A 236 -3.99 -11.68 15.58
C ASP A 236 -3.68 -11.55 14.08
N TYR A 237 -4.69 -11.71 13.21
CA TYR A 237 -4.46 -11.70 11.77
C TYR A 237 -4.39 -10.26 11.22
N PRO A 238 -3.29 -9.86 10.55
CA PRO A 238 -3.09 -8.46 10.19
C PRO A 238 -4.02 -8.01 9.07
N VAL A 239 -4.57 -6.80 9.20
CA VAL A 239 -5.49 -6.21 8.23
C VAL A 239 -5.05 -4.78 7.91
N TYR A 240 -4.90 -4.49 6.63
CA TYR A 240 -4.39 -3.23 6.12
C TYR A 240 -5.48 -2.53 5.33
N VAL A 241 -5.95 -1.39 5.83
CA VAL A 241 -7.13 -0.70 5.32
C VAL A 241 -6.76 0.43 4.38
N TRP A 242 -7.34 0.46 3.18
CA TRP A 242 -7.14 1.54 2.21
C TRP A 242 -8.48 2.11 1.66
N PRO A 243 -8.52 3.40 1.29
CA PRO A 243 -7.65 4.46 1.80
C PRO A 243 -7.93 4.75 3.28
N GLY A 244 -6.89 5.16 3.99
CA GLY A 244 -6.93 5.60 5.39
C GLY A 244 -7.32 7.06 5.52
N HIS A 245 -8.60 7.33 5.73
CA HIS A 245 -9.08 8.70 5.90
C HIS A 245 -8.81 9.23 7.33
N PRO A 246 -8.33 10.48 7.50
CA PRO A 246 -7.96 11.04 8.80
C PRO A 246 -9.08 10.98 9.84
N TYR A 247 -10.33 11.16 9.42
CA TYR A 247 -11.47 11.13 10.33
C TYR A 247 -11.78 9.73 10.91
N MET A 248 -11.23 8.65 10.34
CA MET A 248 -11.33 7.27 10.83
C MET A 248 -10.05 6.76 11.47
N GLU A 249 -8.95 7.50 11.38
CA GLU A 249 -7.60 7.02 11.67
C GLU A 249 -7.46 6.45 13.08
N ARG A 250 -7.88 7.22 14.10
CA ARG A 250 -7.87 6.78 15.51
C ARG A 250 -8.70 5.53 15.74
N ASP A 251 -9.91 5.49 15.16
CA ASP A 251 -10.85 4.39 15.33
C ASP A 251 -10.32 3.09 14.66
N LEU A 252 -9.63 3.21 13.52
CA LEU A 252 -9.00 2.09 12.81
C LEU A 252 -7.79 1.54 13.59
N LEU A 253 -6.86 2.41 14.00
CA LEU A 253 -5.68 1.99 14.79
C LEU A 253 -6.10 1.33 16.10
N SER A 254 -7.05 1.94 16.83
CA SER A 254 -7.57 1.40 18.10
C SER A 254 -8.34 0.08 17.93
N ALA A 255 -8.81 -0.20 16.71
CA ALA A 255 -9.43 -1.48 16.37
C ALA A 255 -8.41 -2.59 16.03
N GLY A 256 -7.11 -2.28 16.02
CA GLY A 256 -6.05 -3.22 15.66
C GLY A 256 -5.81 -3.32 14.15
N LEU A 257 -6.16 -2.29 13.39
CA LEU A 257 -6.05 -2.28 11.93
C LEU A 257 -4.91 -1.36 11.48
N SER A 258 -4.05 -1.86 10.59
CA SER A 258 -3.06 -1.03 9.89
C SER A 258 -3.74 -0.19 8.81
N ILE A 259 -3.15 0.93 8.46
CA ILE A 259 -3.77 1.94 7.61
C ILE A 259 -2.83 2.29 6.44
N LEU A 260 -3.37 2.35 5.23
CA LEU A 260 -2.69 2.93 4.05
C LEU A 260 -3.23 4.35 3.85
N THR A 261 -2.48 5.36 4.28
CA THR A 261 -2.93 6.75 4.29
C THR A 261 -2.37 7.55 3.13
N ASP A 262 -3.20 8.39 2.52
CA ASP A 262 -2.79 9.36 1.51
C ASP A 262 -2.39 10.72 2.11
N TYR A 263 -2.40 10.83 3.43
CA TYR A 263 -2.20 12.08 4.15
C TYR A 263 -0.89 11.95 4.91
N PRO A 264 0.21 12.59 4.48
CA PRO A 264 1.50 12.36 5.09
C PRO A 264 1.84 13.34 6.22
N ASP A 265 1.02 14.38 6.43
CA ASP A 265 1.30 15.45 7.39
C ASP A 265 1.20 14.98 8.84
N PRO A 266 2.33 14.94 9.60
CA PRO A 266 2.33 14.60 11.01
C PRO A 266 1.78 15.74 11.89
N SER A 267 1.79 16.98 11.39
CA SER A 267 1.31 18.16 12.12
C SER A 267 -0.21 18.33 12.07
N MET A 268 -0.88 17.56 11.19
CA MET A 268 -2.33 17.53 11.05
C MET A 268 -2.99 17.25 12.40
N ILE A 269 -3.91 18.13 12.80
CA ILE A 269 -4.88 17.84 13.85
C ILE A 269 -5.97 16.98 13.23
N LEU A 270 -6.17 15.78 13.75
CA LEU A 270 -7.19 14.88 13.25
C LEU A 270 -8.59 15.47 13.49
N PRO A 271 -9.61 15.09 12.70
CA PRO A 271 -10.98 15.60 12.89
C PRO A 271 -11.59 15.35 14.27
N CYS A 272 -11.05 14.40 15.05
CA CYS A 272 -11.42 14.19 16.45
C CYS A 272 -10.69 15.10 17.46
N GLY A 273 -9.88 16.06 17.00
CA GLY A 273 -9.09 16.98 17.81
C GLY A 273 -7.70 16.45 18.22
N SER A 274 -7.44 15.17 18.04
CA SER A 274 -6.18 14.54 18.47
C SER A 274 -5.01 14.93 17.58
N LYS A 275 -3.81 15.01 18.17
CA LYS A 275 -2.54 15.01 17.45
C LYS A 275 -2.32 13.66 16.77
N ARG A 276 -1.48 13.67 15.73
CA ARG A 276 -1.24 12.52 14.87
C ARG A 276 0.08 11.83 15.21
N TRP A 277 0.12 10.51 15.07
CA TRP A 277 1.32 9.71 15.25
C TRP A 277 1.45 8.71 14.10
N LEU A 278 2.47 8.91 13.26
CA LEU A 278 2.66 8.16 12.01
C LEU A 278 3.51 6.90 12.17
N ARG A 279 3.98 6.60 13.39
CA ARG A 279 4.87 5.46 13.65
C ARG A 279 4.38 4.55 14.78
N PRO A 280 3.09 4.14 14.84
CA PRO A 280 2.58 3.29 15.91
C PRO A 280 3.33 1.96 16.10
N ALA A 281 3.97 1.41 15.06
CA ALA A 281 4.78 0.19 15.19
C ALA A 281 6.25 0.47 15.51
N THR A 282 6.89 1.36 14.73
CA THR A 282 8.35 1.56 14.80
C THR A 282 8.79 2.61 15.82
N MET A 283 7.85 3.33 16.42
CA MET A 283 8.02 4.18 17.60
C MET A 283 6.75 4.03 18.47
N PRO A 284 6.57 2.88 19.14
CA PRO A 284 5.35 2.59 19.86
C PRO A 284 5.17 3.51 21.06
N LEU A 285 3.95 4.04 21.23
CA LEU A 285 3.60 4.87 22.39
C LEU A 285 3.08 4.03 23.54
N THR A 286 3.33 4.46 24.78
CA THR A 286 2.63 3.93 25.96
C THR A 286 1.15 4.30 25.93
N ASP A 287 0.33 3.66 26.78
CA ASP A 287 -1.09 3.98 26.90
C ASP A 287 -1.32 5.44 27.32
N GLU A 288 -0.47 5.99 28.19
CA GLU A 288 -0.51 7.40 28.63
C GLU A 288 -0.18 8.34 27.49
N GLN A 289 0.90 8.07 26.74
CA GLN A 289 1.28 8.87 25.57
C GLN A 289 0.18 8.82 24.49
N TRP A 290 -0.43 7.65 24.27
CA TRP A 290 -1.55 7.50 23.35
C TRP A 290 -2.77 8.33 23.74
N LYS A 291 -3.07 8.44 25.04
CA LYS A 291 -4.13 9.32 25.58
C LYS A 291 -3.75 10.79 25.42
N GLY A 292 -2.49 11.14 25.70
CA GLY A 292 -1.96 12.50 25.58
C GLY A 292 -2.14 13.10 24.19
N LEU A 293 -2.07 12.31 23.12
CA LEU A 293 -2.38 12.79 21.76
C LEU A 293 -3.79 13.41 21.65
N ALA A 294 -4.78 12.86 22.37
CA ALA A 294 -6.14 13.41 22.37
C ALA A 294 -6.25 14.73 23.13
N GLU A 295 -5.32 14.99 24.04
CA GLU A 295 -5.21 16.22 24.84
C GLU A 295 -4.30 17.26 24.17
N GLY A 296 -3.79 16.97 22.97
CA GLY A 296 -2.92 17.90 22.24
C GLY A 296 -1.42 17.70 22.49
N ILE A 297 -1.03 16.70 23.28
CA ILE A 297 0.35 16.44 23.72
C ILE A 297 1.02 15.50 22.73
N ILE A 298 2.14 15.93 22.13
CA ILE A 298 2.99 15.07 21.30
C ILE A 298 4.18 14.61 22.15
N PRO A 299 4.41 13.30 22.30
CA PRO A 299 5.60 12.78 22.98
C PRO A 299 6.89 13.19 22.24
N GLU A 300 7.89 13.68 22.98
CA GLU A 300 9.18 14.10 22.43
C GLU A 300 10.22 12.97 22.45
N ASP A 301 10.23 12.15 23.50
CA ASP A 301 11.25 11.12 23.74
C ASP A 301 10.71 9.70 23.54
N VAL A 302 10.38 9.34 22.29
CA VAL A 302 9.95 7.96 21.96
C VAL A 302 11.08 7.24 21.26
N ALA A 303 11.65 6.24 21.93
CA ALA A 303 12.72 5.42 21.37
C ALA A 303 12.21 4.61 20.16
N PRO A 304 12.91 4.65 19.01
CA PRO A 304 12.63 3.76 17.89
C PRO A 304 12.77 2.29 18.26
N TRP A 305 11.92 1.44 17.68
CA TRP A 305 11.91 0.01 17.97
C TRP A 305 13.27 -0.68 17.80
N HIS A 306 13.99 -0.35 16.73
CA HIS A 306 15.29 -0.94 16.41
C HIS A 306 16.42 -0.54 17.38
N GLU A 307 16.20 0.45 18.25
CA GLU A 307 17.15 0.84 19.30
C GLU A 307 16.87 0.13 20.64
N ILE A 308 15.66 -0.41 20.81
CA ILE A 308 15.20 -1.01 22.07
C ILE A 308 14.92 -2.52 21.96
N SER A 309 15.05 -3.09 20.77
CA SER A 309 14.78 -4.50 20.50
C SER A 309 15.64 -5.00 19.35
N ASP A 310 16.20 -6.20 19.53
CA ASP A 310 16.91 -6.94 18.48
C ASP A 310 15.95 -7.69 17.53
N GLU A 311 14.65 -7.74 17.86
CA GLU A 311 13.64 -8.38 17.02
C GLU A 311 13.25 -7.47 15.85
N GLN A 312 13.07 -8.04 14.65
CA GLN A 312 12.46 -7.31 13.55
C GLN A 312 10.93 -7.36 13.63
N LEU A 313 10.29 -6.20 13.68
CA LEU A 313 8.85 -6.13 13.55
C LEU A 313 8.45 -6.29 12.08
N GLY A 314 7.68 -7.34 11.81
CA GLY A 314 7.06 -7.58 10.51
C GLY A 314 5.73 -6.86 10.29
N TRP A 315 5.04 -7.20 9.21
CA TRP A 315 3.69 -6.68 8.88
C TRP A 315 2.61 -6.99 9.92
N LYS A 316 2.87 -7.80 10.94
CA LYS A 316 1.89 -8.15 11.97
C LYS A 316 1.55 -7.01 12.92
N ALA A 317 2.51 -6.12 13.17
CA ALA A 317 2.29 -4.93 13.98
C ALA A 317 1.25 -3.99 13.30
N VAL A 318 0.50 -3.26 14.12
CA VAL A 318 -0.43 -2.22 13.66
C VAL A 318 0.39 -1.03 13.18
N ARG A 319 0.23 -0.66 11.91
CA ARG A 319 1.11 0.29 11.21
C ARG A 319 0.36 1.43 10.55
N MET A 320 1.04 2.57 10.45
CA MET A 320 0.71 3.60 9.48
C MET A 320 1.61 3.44 8.25
N ILE A 321 1.01 3.19 7.09
CA ILE A 321 1.70 2.98 5.82
C ILE A 321 1.37 4.15 4.88
N GLY A 322 2.40 4.74 4.28
CA GLY A 322 2.22 5.75 3.24
C GLY A 322 1.68 5.10 1.97
N HIS A 323 0.47 5.47 1.53
CA HIS A 323 -0.14 4.95 0.31
C HIS A 323 0.47 5.65 -0.92
N ARG A 324 1.03 4.85 -1.85
CA ARG A 324 1.81 5.33 -3.02
C ARG A 324 2.93 6.30 -2.64
N GLY A 325 3.54 6.09 -1.48
CA GLY A 325 4.40 7.06 -0.80
C GLY A 325 3.58 8.04 0.03
N CYS A 326 3.56 9.31 -0.39
CA CYS A 326 2.97 10.41 0.36
C CYS A 326 1.60 10.85 -0.17
N GLY A 327 0.82 9.98 -0.84
CA GLY A 327 -0.58 10.24 -1.20
C GLY A 327 -0.89 10.33 -2.70
N LYS A 328 -2.00 11.02 -3.06
CA LYS A 328 -2.73 10.87 -4.34
C LYS A 328 -2.44 11.91 -5.42
N THR A 329 -1.53 12.85 -5.19
CA THR A 329 -1.25 13.90 -6.17
C THR A 329 -0.71 13.28 -7.46
N PRO A 330 -1.42 13.38 -8.61
CA PRO A 330 -1.03 12.70 -9.84
C PRO A 330 0.27 13.23 -10.43
N ARG A 331 0.99 12.38 -11.16
CA ARG A 331 2.05 12.78 -12.09
C ARG A 331 1.46 13.22 -13.44
N PRO A 332 2.21 13.98 -14.28
CA PRO A 332 3.55 14.51 -14.04
C PRO A 332 3.48 15.78 -13.22
N VAL A 333 4.44 15.95 -12.31
CA VAL A 333 4.83 17.28 -11.87
C VAL A 333 5.99 17.68 -12.75
N ILE A 334 5.69 18.19 -13.94
CA ILE A 334 6.67 19.02 -14.63
C ILE A 334 6.73 20.27 -13.76
N GLN A 335 7.75 20.38 -12.93
CA GLN A 335 8.16 21.69 -12.45
C GLN A 335 8.50 22.48 -13.71
N SER A 336 7.75 23.55 -13.97
CA SER A 336 8.23 24.59 -14.86
C SER A 336 9.59 25.02 -14.32
N ILE A 337 10.64 24.80 -15.11
CA ILE A 337 12.00 25.29 -14.83
C ILE A 337 11.93 26.81 -14.64
#